data_AF-A0A1D8PKF6-F1
#
_entry.id   AF-A0A1D8PKF6-F1
#
_cell.length_a   1.000
_cell.length_b   1.000
_cell.length_c   1.000
_cell.angle_alpha   90.00
_cell.angle_beta   90.00
_cell.angle_gamma   90.00
#
_symmetry.space_group_name_H-M   'P 1'
#
loop_
_entity.id
_entity.type
_entity.pdbx_description
1 polymer ?
#
loop_
_entity_poly.entity_id
_entity_poly.type
_entity_poly.pdbx_seq_one_letter_code
_entity_poly.pdbx_strand_id
1 'polypeptide(L)'
;MSQTLDDAPDEVLPSNLSLPASIPLKRELLREYEDQFRDTTTDSLFRDQILQTKQMAEYYIDYILENDHLNFSEKILQQYLNAFENFMKLEGKLNKLKQVRNLPTIEGYSSNLTSLTLDNLDNQHTLNQVYFPEAIKEEYAKLGVPTISDSTITKQGYQFLKQVLFSFKNPEDAIPDETEDDELNVSGGKISLKDPLTLNYFVKPVKSKRCNHVYEESSILLHLNTQRVCPISGCSAVLTRNDLILDKLMLIRIRSVNRVERHDDGNMETVV
;
A
#
# COMPACT_ATOMS: atom_id res chain seq x y z
N MET A 1 71.35 2.34 44.36
CA MET A 1 71.25 3.35 43.29
C MET A 1 71.54 2.64 41.99
N SER A 2 70.51 2.41 41.19
CA SER A 2 70.52 2.11 39.75
C SER A 2 69.07 1.77 39.45
N GLN A 3 68.25 2.82 39.29
CA GLN A 3 66.93 2.67 38.72
C GLN A 3 67.15 2.20 37.29
N THR A 4 66.79 0.94 37.03
CA THR A 4 66.57 0.41 35.69
C THR A 4 65.51 1.31 35.06
N LEU A 5 65.94 2.13 34.11
CA LEU A 5 65.03 2.74 33.14
C LEU A 5 64.44 1.55 32.38
N ASP A 6 63.23 1.16 32.77
CA ASP A 6 62.43 0.22 32.01
C ASP A 6 62.37 0.74 30.58
N ASP A 7 62.88 -0.08 29.65
CA ASP A 7 62.68 0.08 28.21
C ASP A 7 61.17 0.11 27.96
N ALA A 8 60.60 1.32 27.97
CA ALA A 8 59.28 1.53 27.39
C ALA A 8 59.40 1.06 25.94
N PRO A 9 58.60 0.07 25.51
CA PRO A 9 58.66 -0.42 24.15
C PRO A 9 58.50 0.80 23.24
N ASP A 10 59.45 1.02 22.33
CA ASP A 10 59.37 2.08 21.33
C ASP A 10 57.96 2.02 20.72
N GLU A 11 57.08 2.93 21.14
CA GLU A 11 55.73 3.05 20.59
C GLU A 11 55.93 3.46 19.14
N VAL A 12 56.01 2.46 18.26
CA VAL A 12 56.19 2.68 16.84
C VAL A 12 54.94 3.40 16.37
N LEU A 13 55.08 4.71 16.14
CA LEU A 13 54.03 5.52 15.57
C LEU A 13 53.55 4.87 14.26
N PRO A 14 52.24 4.88 13.98
CA PRO A 14 51.69 4.31 12.76
C PRO A 14 52.39 4.87 11.52
N SER A 15 52.62 4.01 10.54
CA SER A 15 53.30 4.39 9.29
C SER A 15 52.52 5.43 8.49
N ASN A 16 51.20 5.43 8.63
CA ASN A 16 50.29 6.39 8.04
C ASN A 16 49.30 6.89 9.09
N LEU A 17 49.31 8.21 9.35
CA LEU A 17 48.42 8.86 10.31
C LEU A 17 47.10 9.36 9.69
N SER A 18 46.86 9.12 8.39
CA SER A 18 45.60 9.49 7.75
C SER A 18 44.45 8.58 8.22
N LEU A 19 43.21 9.02 8.03
CA LEU A 19 42.07 8.16 8.34
C LEU A 19 41.98 7.02 7.30
N PRO A 20 41.71 5.77 7.72
CA PRO A 20 41.49 4.66 6.81
C PRO A 20 40.17 4.86 6.05
N ALA A 21 40.07 4.23 4.87
CA ALA A 21 38.87 4.31 4.04
C ALA A 21 37.62 3.71 4.73
N SER A 22 37.83 2.71 5.59
CA SER A 22 36.80 2.15 6.45
C SER A 22 37.19 2.32 7.90
N ILE A 23 36.33 2.98 8.66
CA ILE A 23 36.49 3.15 10.10
C ILE A 23 35.74 2.01 10.80
N PRO A 24 36.37 1.32 11.77
CA PRO A 24 35.71 0.31 12.58
C PRO A 24 34.39 0.75 13.18
N LEU A 25 33.39 -0.13 13.09
CA LEU A 25 32.08 0.13 13.68
C LEU A 25 32.16 -0.05 15.20
N LYS A 26 31.81 1.01 15.92
CA LYS A 26 31.68 0.97 17.38
C LYS A 26 30.39 0.26 17.80
N ARG A 27 30.45 -0.43 18.93
CA ARG A 27 29.31 -1.18 19.49
C ARG A 27 28.10 -0.28 19.77
N GLU A 28 28.35 0.95 20.22
CA GLU A 28 27.29 1.93 20.51
C GLU A 28 26.54 2.32 19.24
N LEU A 29 27.27 2.56 18.14
CA LEU A 29 26.68 2.93 16.85
C LEU A 29 25.93 1.76 16.20
N LEU A 30 26.44 0.52 16.33
CA LEU A 30 25.70 -0.65 15.88
C LEU A 30 24.38 -0.78 16.64
N ARG A 31 24.40 -0.58 17.96
CA ARG A 31 23.19 -0.62 18.77
C ARG A 31 22.20 0.46 18.37
N GLU A 32 22.65 1.69 18.14
CA GLU A 32 21.77 2.78 17.66
C GLU A 32 21.12 2.44 16.32
N TYR A 33 21.89 1.83 15.40
CA TYR A 33 21.36 1.33 14.12
C TYR A 33 20.31 0.23 14.33
N GLU A 34 20.59 -0.77 15.17
CA GLU A 34 19.64 -1.86 15.47
C GLU A 34 18.37 -1.36 16.15
N ASP A 35 18.49 -0.38 17.05
CA ASP A 35 17.37 0.18 17.79
C ASP A 35 16.37 0.90 16.85
N GLN A 36 16.81 1.42 15.69
CA GLN A 36 15.90 1.97 14.66
C GLN A 36 14.87 0.96 14.14
N PHE A 37 15.15 -0.35 14.26
CA PHE A 37 14.26 -1.42 13.80
C PHE A 37 13.42 -2.04 14.92
N ARG A 38 13.75 -1.74 16.18
CA ARG A 38 12.97 -2.18 17.34
C ARG A 38 11.77 -1.28 17.59
N ASP A 39 11.84 -0.04 17.13
CA ASP A 39 10.90 1.00 17.50
C ASP A 39 9.55 0.82 16.78
N THR A 40 8.65 0.05 17.42
CA THR A 40 7.29 -0.20 16.94
C THR A 40 6.45 1.06 16.84
N THR A 41 6.88 2.17 17.46
CA THR A 41 6.13 3.43 17.43
C THR A 41 5.98 3.96 16.01
N THR A 42 7.04 3.89 15.20
CA THR A 42 6.99 4.35 13.81
C THR A 42 6.11 3.45 12.95
N ASP A 43 6.24 2.13 13.09
CA ASP A 43 5.40 1.13 12.41
C ASP A 43 3.93 1.30 12.79
N SER A 44 3.61 1.54 14.06
CA SER A 44 2.24 1.73 14.53
C SER A 44 1.66 3.05 14.05
N LEU A 45 2.40 4.16 14.16
CA LEU A 45 1.98 5.47 13.65
C LEU A 45 1.70 5.43 12.15
N PHE A 46 2.57 4.74 11.39
CA PHE A 46 2.41 4.56 9.96
C PHE A 46 1.14 3.76 9.63
N ARG A 47 0.91 2.65 10.35
CA ARG A 47 -0.31 1.84 10.21
C ARG A 47 -1.57 2.64 10.56
N ASP A 48 -1.53 3.41 11.64
CA ASP A 48 -2.66 4.23 12.10
C ASP A 48 -3.01 5.30 11.05
N GLN A 49 -2.01 5.92 10.43
CA GLN A 49 -2.22 6.90 9.37
C GLN A 49 -2.88 6.28 8.12
N ILE A 50 -2.49 5.05 7.74
CA ILE A 50 -3.14 4.31 6.64
C ILE A 50 -4.61 4.04 6.99
N LEU A 51 -4.89 3.57 8.20
CA LEU A 51 -6.24 3.24 8.62
C LEU A 51 -7.14 4.48 8.70
N GLN A 52 -6.64 5.59 9.26
CA GLN A 52 -7.35 6.85 9.28
C GLN A 52 -7.63 7.36 7.88
N THR A 53 -6.65 7.31 6.98
CA THR A 53 -6.83 7.74 5.58
C THR A 53 -7.89 6.88 4.87
N LYS A 54 -7.90 5.57 5.11
CA LYS A 54 -8.93 4.66 4.61
C LYS A 54 -10.31 5.05 5.11
N GLN A 55 -10.46 5.24 6.42
CA GLN A 55 -11.73 5.62 7.04
C GLN A 55 -12.26 6.95 6.51
N MET A 56 -11.38 7.94 6.30
CA MET A 56 -11.76 9.24 5.74
C MET A 56 -12.22 9.12 4.28
N ALA A 57 -11.54 8.29 3.48
CA ALA A 57 -11.95 8.04 2.11
C ALA A 57 -13.30 7.31 2.03
N GLU A 58 -13.53 6.30 2.88
CA GLU A 58 -14.80 5.59 2.99
C GLU A 58 -15.93 6.52 3.46
N TYR A 59 -15.68 7.34 4.48
CA TYR A 59 -16.62 8.33 4.98
C TYR A 59 -17.00 9.34 3.90
N TYR A 60 -16.03 9.83 3.12
CA TYR A 60 -16.30 10.71 1.99
C TYR A 60 -17.22 10.05 0.97
N ILE A 61 -16.96 8.80 0.61
CA ILE A 61 -17.79 8.07 -0.35
C ILE A 61 -19.21 7.89 0.19
N ASP A 62 -19.34 7.45 1.43
CA ASP A 62 -20.64 7.20 2.06
C ASP A 62 -21.45 8.49 2.19
N TYR A 63 -20.80 9.59 2.61
CA TYR A 63 -21.43 10.89 2.69
C TYR A 63 -21.97 11.38 1.33
N ILE A 64 -21.24 11.17 0.24
CA ILE A 64 -21.73 11.54 -1.10
C ILE A 64 -22.88 10.63 -1.55
N LEU A 65 -22.83 9.34 -1.25
CA LEU A 65 -23.89 8.38 -1.60
C LEU A 65 -25.19 8.61 -0.81
N GLU A 66 -25.10 9.10 0.43
CA GLU A 66 -26.26 9.41 1.27
C GLU A 66 -26.92 10.76 0.91
N ASN A 67 -26.28 11.57 0.07
CA ASN A 67 -26.73 12.94 -0.25
C ASN A 67 -26.89 13.15 -1.76
N ASP A 68 -28.10 12.91 -2.29
CA ASP A 68 -28.46 12.95 -3.73
C ASP A 68 -28.21 14.28 -4.47
N HIS A 69 -27.91 15.35 -3.75
CA HIS A 69 -27.56 16.66 -4.31
C HIS A 69 -26.05 16.85 -4.47
N LEU A 70 -25.21 16.01 -3.86
CA LEU A 70 -23.74 16.12 -3.89
C LEU A 70 -23.10 15.16 -4.88
N ASN A 71 -22.16 15.63 -5.70
CA ASN A 71 -21.44 14.78 -6.65
C ASN A 71 -20.03 14.43 -6.14
N PHE A 72 -19.51 13.28 -6.59
CA PHE A 72 -18.11 12.93 -6.39
C PHE A 72 -17.19 13.95 -7.05
N SER A 73 -16.13 14.30 -6.34
CA SER A 73 -15.04 15.14 -6.83
C SER A 73 -13.87 14.24 -7.22
N GLU A 74 -13.58 14.20 -8.51
CA GLU A 74 -12.40 13.51 -9.04
C GLU A 74 -11.13 13.95 -8.33
N LYS A 75 -10.98 15.25 -8.06
CA LYS A 75 -9.82 15.80 -7.35
C LYS A 75 -9.67 15.20 -5.95
N ILE A 76 -10.76 15.08 -5.19
CA ILE A 76 -10.73 14.52 -3.83
C ILE A 76 -10.39 13.02 -3.88
N LEU A 77 -11.02 12.27 -4.79
CA LEU A 77 -10.72 10.84 -4.97
C LEU A 77 -9.26 10.61 -5.38
N GLN A 78 -8.72 11.45 -6.27
CA GLN A 78 -7.32 11.39 -6.69
C GLN A 78 -6.36 11.72 -5.53
N GLN A 79 -6.73 12.64 -4.64
CA GLN A 79 -5.93 12.94 -3.44
C GLN A 79 -5.81 11.72 -2.53
N TYR A 80 -6.91 11.02 -2.28
CA TYR A 80 -6.87 9.76 -1.52
C TYR A 80 -6.06 8.69 -2.25
N LEU A 81 -6.26 8.52 -3.56
CA LEU A 81 -5.52 7.54 -4.36
C LEU A 81 -4.01 7.78 -4.27
N ASN A 82 -3.56 9.03 -4.46
CA ASN A 82 -2.17 9.43 -4.34
C ASN A 82 -1.61 9.18 -2.93
N ALA A 83 -2.42 9.38 -1.88
CA ALA A 83 -2.01 9.08 -0.51
C ALA A 83 -1.71 7.58 -0.35
N PHE A 84 -2.56 6.71 -0.88
CA PHE A 84 -2.33 5.26 -0.86
C PHE A 84 -1.11 4.83 -1.70
N GLU A 85 -0.88 5.43 -2.87
CA GLU A 85 0.36 5.19 -3.64
C GLU A 85 1.61 5.56 -2.85
N ASN A 86 1.57 6.69 -2.15
CA ASN A 86 2.68 7.12 -1.31
C ASN A 86 2.89 6.17 -0.14
N PHE A 87 1.82 5.70 0.51
CA PHE A 87 1.92 4.67 1.54
C PHE A 87 2.54 3.38 1.00
N MET A 88 2.15 2.92 -0.18
CA MET A 88 2.76 1.73 -0.80
C MET A 88 4.26 1.95 -1.06
N LYS A 89 4.66 3.10 -1.60
CA LYS A 89 6.08 3.41 -1.82
C LYS A 89 6.86 3.42 -0.50
N LEU A 90 6.30 3.99 0.57
CA LEU A 90 6.93 4.04 1.89
C LEU A 90 7.04 2.66 2.53
N GLU A 91 5.98 1.85 2.47
CA GLU A 91 5.96 0.48 2.99
C GLU A 91 6.99 -0.40 2.25
N GLY A 92 7.10 -0.27 0.92
CA GLY A 92 8.13 -0.94 0.13
C GLY A 92 9.55 -0.55 0.55
N LYS A 93 9.83 0.75 0.74
CA LYS A 93 11.15 1.22 1.21
C LYS A 93 11.48 0.72 2.62
N LEU A 94 10.50 0.71 3.51
CA LEU A 94 10.66 0.23 4.88
C LEU A 94 10.95 -1.28 4.92
N ASN A 95 10.20 -2.06 4.14
CA ASN A 95 10.44 -3.50 4.01
C ASN A 95 11.83 -3.78 3.42
N LYS A 96 12.25 -2.97 2.44
CA LYS A 96 13.59 -3.04 1.86
C LYS A 96 14.68 -2.77 2.91
N LEU A 97 14.54 -1.73 3.74
CA LEU A 97 15.47 -1.45 4.85
C LEU A 97 15.52 -2.61 5.87
N LYS A 98 14.35 -3.17 6.22
CA LYS A 98 14.26 -4.33 7.11
C LYS A 98 14.95 -5.56 6.52
N GLN A 99 14.94 -5.74 5.19
CA GLN A 99 15.69 -6.80 4.52
C GLN A 99 17.19 -6.56 4.57
N VAL A 100 17.67 -5.35 4.25
CA VAL A 100 19.10 -4.99 4.31
C VAL A 100 19.68 -5.30 5.68
N ARG A 101 18.95 -4.95 6.74
CA ARG A 101 19.35 -5.24 8.13
C ARG A 101 19.66 -6.72 8.37
N ASN A 102 18.88 -7.61 7.76
CA ASN A 102 19.00 -9.07 7.95
C ASN A 102 19.94 -9.73 6.92
N LEU A 103 20.68 -8.95 6.11
CA LEU A 103 21.64 -9.52 5.17
C LEU A 103 22.90 -9.97 5.92
N PRO A 104 23.46 -11.16 5.61
CA PRO A 104 24.69 -11.65 6.24
C PRO A 104 25.88 -10.69 6.12
N THR A 105 25.94 -9.93 5.02
CA THR A 105 26.96 -8.90 4.79
C THR A 105 26.88 -7.76 5.81
N ILE A 106 25.69 -7.39 6.25
CA ILE A 106 25.44 -6.35 7.24
C ILE A 106 25.58 -6.91 8.66
N GLU A 107 25.00 -8.09 8.92
CA GLU A 107 25.10 -8.77 10.22
C GLU A 107 26.55 -9.10 10.60
N GLY A 108 27.42 -9.38 9.62
CA GLY A 108 28.83 -9.69 9.83
C GLY A 108 29.62 -8.59 10.54
N TYR A 109 29.19 -7.32 10.47
CA TYR A 109 29.85 -6.22 11.17
C TYR A 109 29.77 -6.35 12.70
N SER A 110 28.77 -7.07 13.22
CA SER A 110 28.65 -7.36 14.66
C SER A 110 29.84 -8.17 15.21
N SER A 111 30.55 -8.89 14.35
CA SER A 111 31.70 -9.72 14.75
C SER A 111 33.02 -8.95 14.80
N ASN A 112 33.09 -7.75 14.19
CA ASN A 112 34.31 -6.94 14.10
C ASN A 112 34.13 -5.57 14.78
N LEU A 113 33.52 -5.57 15.96
CA LEU A 113 33.31 -4.34 16.74
C LEU A 113 34.60 -3.94 17.44
N THR A 114 35.22 -2.86 16.99
CA THR A 114 36.42 -2.29 17.61
C THR A 114 36.43 -0.77 17.49
N SER A 115 37.31 -0.11 18.25
CA SER A 115 37.54 1.32 18.14
C SER A 115 38.82 1.58 17.36
N LEU A 116 38.83 2.61 16.52
CA LEU A 116 40.07 3.07 15.87
C LEU A 116 41.02 3.63 16.94
N THR A 117 42.20 3.03 17.06
CA THR A 117 43.29 3.45 17.95
C THR A 117 44.58 3.57 17.15
N LEU A 118 45.61 4.20 17.70
CA LEU A 118 46.92 4.25 17.04
C LEU A 118 47.47 2.83 16.80
N ASP A 119 47.29 1.92 17.76
CA ASP A 119 47.77 0.53 17.69
C ASP A 119 47.16 -0.29 16.56
N ASN A 120 45.96 0.07 16.09
CA ASN A 120 45.28 -0.65 15.02
C ASN A 120 45.19 0.12 13.70
N LEU A 121 45.71 1.35 13.63
CA LEU A 121 45.55 2.22 12.47
C LEU A 121 46.15 1.62 11.20
N ASP A 122 47.38 1.11 11.26
CA ASP A 122 48.03 0.45 10.11
C ASP A 122 47.27 -0.82 9.68
N ASN A 123 46.74 -1.58 10.63
CA ASN A 123 45.89 -2.75 10.32
C ASN A 123 44.57 -2.32 9.63
N GLN A 124 43.98 -1.19 10.04
CA GLN A 124 42.78 -0.66 9.37
C GLN A 124 43.06 -0.15 7.96
N HIS A 125 44.26 0.40 7.69
CA HIS A 125 44.66 0.78 6.34
C HIS A 125 44.84 -0.41 5.39
N THR A 126 45.17 -1.59 5.93
CA THR A 126 45.34 -2.82 5.14
C THR A 126 44.05 -3.63 4.99
N LEU A 127 43.05 -3.36 5.83
CA LEU A 127 41.77 -4.06 5.81
C LEU A 127 40.95 -3.66 4.58
N ASN A 128 40.67 -4.62 3.70
CA ASN A 128 39.80 -4.42 2.54
C ASN A 128 38.31 -4.60 2.92
N GLN A 129 37.84 -3.84 3.91
CA GLN A 129 36.47 -3.86 4.36
C GLN A 129 35.74 -2.59 3.88
N VAL A 130 34.52 -2.74 3.39
CA VAL A 130 33.67 -1.59 3.03
C VAL A 130 33.29 -0.83 4.29
N TYR A 131 33.18 0.49 4.22
CA TYR A 131 32.73 1.28 5.36
C TYR A 131 31.26 0.99 5.66
N PHE A 132 30.89 0.77 6.93
CA PHE A 132 29.57 0.23 7.30
C PHE A 132 28.36 1.02 6.72
N PRO A 133 28.29 2.37 6.82
CA PRO A 133 27.23 3.14 6.17
C PRO A 133 27.18 2.97 4.65
N GLU A 134 28.34 2.82 3.99
CA GLU A 134 28.40 2.59 2.55
C GLU A 134 27.94 1.17 2.20
N ALA A 135 28.29 0.17 3.02
CA ALA A 135 27.79 -1.19 2.85
C ALA A 135 26.24 -1.23 2.93
N ILE A 136 25.63 -0.52 3.89
CA ILE A 136 24.17 -0.40 3.97
C ILE A 136 23.61 0.24 2.70
N LYS A 137 24.20 1.34 2.21
CA LYS A 137 23.74 2.03 1.00
C LYS A 137 23.87 1.16 -0.24
N GLU A 138 24.98 0.44 -0.39
CA GLU A 138 25.22 -0.48 -1.50
C GLU A 138 24.23 -1.62 -1.49
N GLU A 139 24.04 -2.30 -0.36
CA GLU A 139 23.07 -3.40 -0.24
C GLU A 139 21.64 -2.90 -0.45
N TYR A 140 21.31 -1.72 0.08
CA TYR A 140 20.04 -1.08 -0.23
C TYR A 140 19.93 -0.78 -1.73
N ALA A 141 20.96 -0.26 -2.40
CA ALA A 141 20.87 0.00 -3.84
C ALA A 141 20.69 -1.27 -4.68
N LYS A 142 21.31 -2.39 -4.27
CA LYS A 142 21.23 -3.69 -4.95
C LYS A 142 19.85 -4.34 -4.87
N LEU A 143 19.14 -4.17 -3.75
CA LEU A 143 17.83 -4.79 -3.58
C LEU A 143 16.73 -4.09 -4.41
N GLY A 144 15.84 -4.88 -5.01
CA GLY A 144 14.58 -4.37 -5.56
C GLY A 144 13.66 -3.82 -4.45
N VAL A 145 12.63 -3.07 -4.83
CA VAL A 145 11.55 -2.74 -3.87
C VAL A 145 10.67 -3.99 -3.72
N PRO A 146 10.53 -4.55 -2.51
CA PRO A 146 9.68 -5.72 -2.29
C PRO A 146 8.24 -5.42 -2.68
N THR A 147 7.60 -6.34 -3.41
CA THR A 147 6.18 -6.23 -3.75
C THR A 147 5.34 -6.30 -2.49
N ILE A 148 4.40 -5.37 -2.35
CA ILE A 148 3.43 -5.37 -1.25
C ILE A 148 2.35 -6.40 -1.57
N SER A 149 2.03 -7.23 -0.58
CA SER A 149 0.96 -8.23 -0.67
C SER A 149 -0.38 -7.57 -1.02
N ASP A 150 -1.15 -8.23 -1.87
CA ASP A 150 -2.53 -7.84 -2.22
C ASP A 150 -3.45 -7.81 -0.99
N SER A 151 -3.11 -8.56 0.06
CA SER A 151 -3.86 -8.60 1.31
C SER A 151 -3.62 -7.38 2.21
N THR A 152 -2.65 -6.51 1.90
CA THR A 152 -2.32 -5.37 2.74
C THR A 152 -3.39 -4.28 2.63
N ILE A 153 -3.74 -3.66 3.76
CA ILE A 153 -4.75 -2.59 3.85
C ILE A 153 -4.45 -1.45 2.86
N THR A 154 -3.17 -1.11 2.68
CA THR A 154 -2.70 -0.10 1.73
C THR A 154 -3.11 -0.46 0.29
N LYS A 155 -2.80 -1.69 -0.15
CA LYS A 155 -3.08 -2.13 -1.52
C LYS A 155 -4.58 -2.29 -1.77
N GLN A 156 -5.32 -2.84 -0.81
CA GLN A 156 -6.78 -2.93 -0.88
C GLN A 156 -7.45 -1.55 -0.96
N GLY A 157 -6.98 -0.59 -0.15
CA GLY A 157 -7.49 0.78 -0.20
C GLY A 157 -7.19 1.47 -1.53
N TYR A 158 -5.98 1.28 -2.06
CA TYR A 158 -5.59 1.75 -3.39
C TYR A 158 -6.50 1.18 -4.49
N GLN A 159 -6.64 -0.14 -4.54
CA GLN A 159 -7.46 -0.84 -5.54
C GLN A 159 -8.92 -0.38 -5.47
N PHE A 160 -9.49 -0.31 -4.27
CA PHE A 160 -10.86 0.17 -4.10
C PHE A 160 -11.03 1.60 -4.63
N LEU A 161 -10.12 2.52 -4.30
CA LEU A 161 -10.20 3.90 -4.80
C LEU A 161 -9.99 4.00 -6.32
N LYS A 162 -9.12 3.15 -6.90
CA LYS A 162 -8.97 3.04 -8.35
C LYS A 162 -10.28 2.61 -9.01
N GLN A 163 -10.95 1.60 -8.45
CA GLN A 163 -12.26 1.12 -8.92
C GLN A 163 -13.36 2.16 -8.75
N VAL A 164 -13.36 2.90 -7.65
CA VAL A 164 -14.29 4.02 -7.41
C VAL A 164 -14.10 5.10 -8.47
N LEU A 165 -12.86 5.54 -8.70
CA LEU A 165 -12.55 6.57 -9.69
C LEU A 165 -12.93 6.12 -11.11
N PHE A 166 -12.64 4.86 -11.45
CA PHE A 166 -13.01 4.28 -12.74
C PHE A 166 -14.53 4.18 -12.90
N SER A 167 -15.24 3.58 -11.94
CA SER A 167 -16.70 3.42 -11.99
C SER A 167 -17.43 4.76 -11.99
N PHE A 168 -16.84 5.77 -11.34
CA PHE A 168 -17.33 7.13 -11.39
C PHE A 168 -17.23 7.74 -12.80
N LYS A 169 -16.10 7.54 -13.49
CA LYS A 169 -15.86 8.09 -14.85
C LYS A 169 -16.55 7.30 -15.96
N ASN A 170 -16.57 5.98 -15.82
CA ASN A 170 -17.01 5.02 -16.83
C ASN A 170 -18.07 4.09 -16.22
N PRO A 171 -19.28 4.60 -15.91
CA PRO A 171 -20.24 3.86 -15.10
C PRO A 171 -20.79 2.59 -15.76
N GLU A 172 -20.83 2.54 -17.08
CA GLU A 172 -21.32 1.38 -17.83
C GLU A 172 -20.22 0.41 -18.26
N ASP A 173 -18.95 0.72 -17.97
CA ASP A 173 -17.83 -0.13 -18.37
C ASP A 173 -17.45 -1.08 -17.23
N ALA A 174 -17.11 -2.30 -17.62
CA ALA A 174 -16.48 -3.24 -16.70
C ALA A 174 -15.14 -2.69 -16.21
N ILE A 175 -14.85 -2.93 -14.93
CA ILE A 175 -13.54 -2.62 -14.35
C ILE A 175 -12.52 -3.53 -15.05
N PRO A 176 -11.44 -2.99 -15.63
CA PRO A 176 -10.37 -3.78 -16.23
C PRO A 176 -9.73 -4.73 -15.23
N ASP A 177 -9.36 -5.93 -15.67
CA ASP A 177 -8.59 -6.86 -14.86
C ASP A 177 -7.18 -6.28 -14.63
N GLU A 178 -6.77 -6.17 -13.36
CA GLU A 178 -5.49 -5.58 -12.96
C GLU A 178 -4.25 -6.44 -13.30
N THR A 179 -4.40 -7.52 -14.08
CA THR A 179 -3.29 -8.46 -14.33
C THR A 179 -2.21 -7.92 -15.27
N GLU A 180 -2.38 -6.73 -15.86
CA GLU A 180 -1.35 -6.13 -16.71
C GLU A 180 -0.98 -4.75 -16.15
N ASP A 181 0.29 -4.63 -15.75
CA ASP A 181 0.92 -3.39 -15.30
C ASP A 181 0.52 -2.20 -16.20
N ASP A 182 -0.10 -1.21 -15.56
CA ASP A 182 -0.29 0.18 -15.98
C ASP A 182 -0.95 0.53 -17.34
N GLU A 183 -1.38 -0.43 -18.16
CA GLU A 183 -2.21 -0.15 -19.35
C GLU A 183 -3.62 -0.76 -19.20
N LEU A 184 -4.58 0.09 -18.84
CA LEU A 184 -6.00 -0.26 -18.68
C LEU A 184 -6.61 -0.69 -20.02
N ASN A 185 -6.47 -1.96 -20.39
CA ASN A 185 -7.26 -2.56 -21.45
C ASN A 185 -8.68 -2.79 -20.93
N VAL A 186 -9.66 -2.01 -21.42
CA VAL A 186 -11.08 -2.27 -21.20
C VAL A 186 -11.48 -3.52 -22.00
N SER A 187 -11.13 -4.70 -21.50
CA SER A 187 -11.44 -5.98 -22.12
C SER A 187 -12.81 -6.55 -21.70
N GLY A 188 -13.54 -5.84 -20.82
CA GLY A 188 -14.84 -6.28 -20.33
C GLY A 188 -16.03 -5.66 -21.07
N GLY A 189 -17.15 -6.40 -21.12
CA GLY A 189 -18.42 -5.93 -21.69
C GLY A 189 -19.09 -4.81 -20.88
N LYS A 190 -20.24 -4.35 -21.36
CA LYS A 190 -21.05 -3.33 -20.67
C LYS A 190 -21.70 -3.90 -19.40
N ILE A 191 -21.69 -3.12 -18.34
CA ILE A 191 -22.39 -3.42 -17.09
C ILE A 191 -23.84 -2.94 -17.19
N SER A 192 -24.77 -3.85 -16.92
CA SER A 192 -26.18 -3.52 -16.77
C SER A 192 -26.42 -2.79 -15.44
N LEU A 193 -27.15 -1.66 -15.48
CA LEU A 193 -27.65 -0.96 -14.30
C LEU A 193 -29.06 -1.44 -13.87
N LYS A 194 -29.52 -2.54 -14.46
CA LYS A 194 -30.80 -3.18 -14.16
C LYS A 194 -30.60 -4.47 -13.39
N ASP A 195 -31.48 -4.68 -12.41
CA ASP A 195 -31.56 -5.88 -11.59
C ASP A 195 -31.89 -7.10 -12.45
N PRO A 196 -31.11 -8.20 -12.37
CA PRO A 196 -31.35 -9.39 -13.18
C PRO A 196 -32.66 -10.12 -12.85
N LEU A 197 -33.25 -9.89 -11.66
CA LEU A 197 -34.52 -10.50 -11.26
C LEU A 197 -35.74 -9.71 -11.76
N THR A 198 -35.72 -8.39 -11.59
CA THR A 198 -36.88 -7.53 -11.90
C THR A 198 -36.79 -6.80 -13.22
N LEU A 199 -35.59 -6.72 -13.82
CA LEU A 199 -35.28 -5.91 -15.00
C LEU A 199 -35.52 -4.41 -14.83
N ASN A 200 -35.73 -3.96 -13.59
CA ASN A 200 -35.81 -2.55 -13.22
C ASN A 200 -34.43 -2.00 -12.87
N TYR A 201 -34.26 -0.68 -12.95
CA TYR A 201 -33.03 -0.04 -12.49
C TYR A 201 -32.83 -0.26 -10.99
N PHE A 202 -31.58 -0.47 -10.59
CA PHE A 202 -31.22 -0.60 -9.18
C PHE A 202 -31.54 0.69 -8.41
N VAL A 203 -32.03 0.53 -7.18
CA VAL A 203 -32.19 1.60 -6.20
C VAL A 203 -31.25 1.35 -5.02
N LYS A 204 -31.22 0.12 -4.51
CA LYS A 204 -30.34 -0.32 -3.42
C LYS A 204 -29.65 -1.63 -3.81
N PRO A 205 -28.61 -1.56 -4.67
CA PRO A 205 -27.92 -2.75 -5.14
C PRO A 205 -27.11 -3.41 -4.02
N VAL A 206 -27.24 -4.73 -3.88
CA VAL A 206 -26.42 -5.56 -3.00
C VAL A 206 -25.67 -6.61 -3.81
N LYS A 207 -24.43 -6.88 -3.42
CA LYS A 207 -23.57 -7.91 -3.98
C LYS A 207 -23.49 -9.10 -3.04
N SER A 208 -23.48 -10.30 -3.60
CA SER A 208 -23.14 -11.51 -2.83
C SER A 208 -21.63 -11.64 -2.64
N LYS A 209 -21.19 -11.85 -1.39
CA LYS A 209 -19.79 -12.23 -1.07
C LYS A 209 -19.39 -13.60 -1.62
N ARG A 210 -20.35 -14.45 -2.02
CA ARG A 210 -20.09 -15.83 -2.48
C ARG A 210 -19.87 -15.93 -3.98
N CYS A 211 -20.59 -15.12 -4.76
CA CYS A 211 -20.56 -15.19 -6.23
C CYS A 211 -20.33 -13.84 -6.93
N ASN A 212 -20.24 -12.74 -6.18
CA ASN A 212 -20.05 -11.38 -6.71
C ASN A 212 -21.15 -10.87 -7.65
N HIS A 213 -22.25 -11.60 -7.85
CA HIS A 213 -23.43 -11.09 -8.54
C HIS A 213 -24.16 -10.03 -7.72
N VAL A 214 -24.75 -9.07 -8.43
CA VAL A 214 -25.43 -7.89 -7.89
C VAL A 214 -26.93 -8.00 -8.13
N TYR A 215 -27.72 -7.60 -7.14
CA TYR A 215 -29.17 -7.65 -7.14
C TYR A 215 -29.74 -6.40 -6.48
N GLU A 216 -30.99 -6.08 -6.79
CA GLU A 216 -31.75 -5.15 -5.96
C GLU A 216 -32.05 -5.81 -4.60
N GLU A 217 -31.78 -5.12 -3.48
CA GLU A 217 -31.91 -5.69 -2.14
C GLU A 217 -33.30 -6.29 -1.90
N SER A 218 -34.34 -5.55 -2.28
CA SER A 218 -35.71 -5.99 -2.08
C SER A 218 -36.06 -7.24 -2.89
N SER A 219 -35.56 -7.36 -4.13
CA SER A 219 -35.86 -8.49 -5.02
C SER A 219 -35.14 -9.76 -4.58
N ILE A 220 -33.84 -9.67 -4.23
CA ILE A 220 -33.08 -10.83 -3.77
C ILE A 220 -33.56 -11.33 -2.41
N LEU A 221 -33.95 -10.43 -1.49
CA LEU A 221 -34.49 -10.85 -0.20
C LEU A 221 -35.82 -11.61 -0.34
N LEU A 222 -36.66 -11.22 -1.30
CA LEU A 222 -37.88 -11.95 -1.62
C LEU A 222 -37.57 -13.33 -2.20
N HIS A 223 -36.61 -13.42 -3.14
CA HIS A 223 -36.14 -14.69 -3.70
C HIS A 223 -35.60 -15.64 -2.62
N LEU A 224 -34.78 -15.13 -1.69
CA LEU A 224 -34.20 -15.93 -0.60
C LEU A 224 -35.22 -16.48 0.40
N ASN A 225 -36.46 -15.98 0.40
CA ASN A 225 -37.54 -16.57 1.20
C ASN A 225 -38.04 -17.90 0.62
N THR A 226 -37.86 -18.12 -0.69
CA THR A 226 -38.33 -19.33 -1.39
C THR A 226 -37.18 -20.23 -1.82
N GLN A 227 -36.09 -19.65 -2.34
CA GLN A 227 -34.94 -20.37 -2.87
C GLN A 227 -33.63 -19.76 -2.36
N ARG A 228 -32.76 -20.59 -1.79
CA ARG A 228 -31.45 -20.13 -1.30
C ARG A 228 -30.36 -20.14 -2.37
N VAL A 229 -30.64 -20.58 -3.59
CA VAL A 229 -29.64 -20.63 -4.67
C VAL A 229 -29.61 -19.28 -5.39
N CYS A 230 -28.42 -18.87 -5.81
CA CYS A 230 -28.21 -17.74 -6.70
C CYS A 230 -29.16 -17.80 -7.91
N PRO A 231 -29.97 -16.75 -8.18
CA PRO A 231 -30.92 -16.78 -9.28
C PRO A 231 -30.28 -16.60 -10.66
N ILE A 232 -28.99 -16.27 -10.72
CA ILE A 232 -28.26 -16.17 -11.98
C ILE A 232 -28.04 -17.55 -12.57
N SER A 233 -28.55 -17.75 -13.79
CA SER A 233 -28.38 -18.98 -14.56
C SER A 233 -26.91 -19.43 -14.61
N GLY A 234 -26.66 -20.69 -14.26
CA GLY A 234 -25.32 -21.28 -14.23
C GLY A 234 -24.56 -21.05 -12.92
N CYS A 235 -25.06 -20.24 -11.99
CA CYS A 235 -24.45 -20.06 -10.68
C CYS A 235 -25.08 -21.00 -9.65
N SER A 236 -24.27 -21.88 -9.05
CA SER A 236 -24.72 -22.83 -8.03
C SER A 236 -24.53 -22.34 -6.59
N ALA A 237 -24.14 -21.07 -6.39
CA ALA A 237 -23.85 -20.54 -5.06
C ALA A 237 -25.11 -20.52 -4.19
N VAL A 238 -25.01 -21.08 -2.98
CA VAL A 238 -26.05 -20.98 -1.95
C VAL A 238 -25.83 -19.69 -1.16
N LEU A 239 -26.85 -18.86 -1.12
CA LEU A 239 -26.85 -17.52 -0.56
C LEU A 239 -27.69 -17.46 0.72
N THR A 240 -27.26 -16.60 1.64
CA THR A 240 -28.02 -16.20 2.82
C THR A 240 -28.10 -14.68 2.88
N ARG A 241 -29.02 -14.14 3.70
CA ARG A 241 -29.12 -12.69 3.90
C ARG A 241 -27.80 -12.06 4.35
N ASN A 242 -27.00 -12.78 5.14
CA ASN A 242 -25.71 -12.32 5.65
C ASN A 242 -24.58 -12.34 4.59
N ASP A 243 -24.81 -12.98 3.44
CA ASP A 243 -23.86 -12.98 2.33
C ASP A 243 -24.01 -11.73 1.46
N LEU A 244 -25.13 -11.01 1.59
CA LEU A 244 -25.41 -9.79 0.84
C LEU A 244 -24.79 -8.58 1.53
N ILE A 245 -24.04 -7.79 0.78
CA ILE A 245 -23.43 -6.53 1.22
C ILE A 245 -23.81 -5.45 0.22
N LEU A 246 -23.93 -4.20 0.68
CA LEU A 246 -24.20 -3.07 -0.21
C LEU A 246 -23.12 -2.97 -1.29
N ASP A 247 -23.52 -2.88 -2.56
CA ASP A 247 -22.60 -2.67 -3.67
C ASP A 247 -22.35 -1.18 -3.88
N LYS A 248 -21.37 -0.64 -3.16
CA LYS A 248 -20.97 0.77 -3.28
C LYS A 248 -20.53 1.14 -4.70
N LEU A 249 -19.87 0.23 -5.43
CA LEU A 249 -19.44 0.51 -6.80
C LEU A 249 -20.65 0.63 -7.74
N MET A 250 -21.64 -0.26 -7.60
CA MET A 250 -22.89 -0.12 -8.37
C MET A 250 -23.65 1.16 -8.02
N LEU A 251 -23.71 1.53 -6.73
CA LEU A 251 -24.28 2.82 -6.32
C LEU A 251 -23.55 4.01 -6.96
N ILE A 252 -22.22 3.99 -7.00
CA ILE A 252 -21.41 5.02 -7.67
C ILE A 252 -21.76 5.08 -9.17
N ARG A 253 -21.92 3.94 -9.85
CA ARG A 253 -22.30 3.89 -11.27
C ARG A 253 -23.66 4.56 -11.50
N ILE A 254 -24.67 4.17 -10.71
CA ILE A 254 -26.02 4.75 -10.77
C ILE A 254 -25.96 6.26 -10.52
N ARG A 255 -25.18 6.69 -9.52
CA ARG A 255 -24.99 8.10 -9.18
C ARG A 255 -24.38 8.90 -10.33
N SER A 256 -23.43 8.30 -11.05
CA SER A 256 -22.78 8.90 -12.22
C SER A 256 -23.71 9.00 -13.42
N VAL A 257 -24.53 7.97 -13.72
CA VAL A 257 -25.49 8.03 -14.83
C VAL A 257 -26.60 9.04 -14.57
N ASN A 258 -27.21 9.00 -13.39
CA ASN A 258 -28.27 9.96 -13.01
C ASN A 258 -27.81 11.42 -13.06
N ARG A 259 -26.49 11.67 -12.93
CA ARG A 259 -25.92 13.01 -13.09
C ARG A 259 -25.92 13.46 -14.55
N VAL A 260 -25.58 12.56 -15.50
CA VAL A 260 -25.53 12.88 -16.93
C VAL A 260 -26.94 13.20 -17.42
N GLU A 261 -27.92 12.37 -17.08
CA GLU A 261 -29.33 12.57 -17.47
C GLU A 261 -29.88 13.92 -16.98
N ARG A 262 -29.65 14.27 -15.71
CA ARG A 262 -30.05 15.59 -15.15
C ARG A 262 -29.40 16.77 -15.87
N HIS A 263 -28.18 16.59 -16.38
CA HIS A 263 -27.45 17.67 -17.06
C HIS A 263 -27.89 17.83 -18.52
N ASP A 264 -28.32 16.75 -19.16
CA ASP A 264 -28.88 16.76 -20.51
C ASP A 264 -30.28 17.41 -20.52
N ASP A 265 -31.12 17.09 -19.54
CA ASP A 265 -32.45 17.70 -19.39
C ASP A 265 -32.36 19.22 -19.17
N GLY A 266 -31.39 19.68 -18.38
CA GLY A 266 -31.19 21.11 -18.11
C GLY A 266 -30.66 21.92 -19.31
N ASN A 267 -30.06 21.26 -20.30
CA ASN A 267 -29.52 21.92 -21.48
C ASN A 267 -30.56 22.04 -22.62
N MET A 268 -31.73 21.42 -22.46
CA MET A 268 -32.82 21.49 -23.45
C MET A 268 -33.68 22.76 -23.32
N GLU A 269 -33.41 23.63 -22.33
CA GLU A 269 -34.25 24.80 -22.02
C GLU A 269 -33.81 26.12 -22.66
N THR A 270 -32.85 26.13 -23.58
CA THR A 270 -32.48 27.34 -24.34
C THR A 270 -32.60 27.15 -25.85
N VAL A 271 -33.84 27.07 -26.34
CA VAL A 271 -34.17 27.40 -27.73
C VAL A 271 -35.46 28.21 -27.75
N VAL A 272 -35.35 29.52 -27.54
CA VAL A 272 -36.32 30.52 -28.03
C VAL A 272 -35.55 31.69 -28.59
#